data_AF-A0A6N7EZA7-F1
#
_entry.id   AF-A0A6N7EZA7-F1
#
_cell.length_a   1.000
_cell.length_b   1.000
_cell.length_c   1.000
_cell.angle_alpha   90.00
_cell.angle_beta   90.00
_cell.angle_gamma   90.00
#
_symmetry.space_group_name_H-M   'P 1'
#
loop_
_entity.id
_entity.type
_entity.pdbx_description
1 polymer ?
#
loop_
_entity_poly.entity_id
_entity_poly.type
_entity_poly.pdbx_seq_one_letter_code
_entity_poly.pdbx_strand_id
1 'polypeptide(L)'
;MNQNNFSASTPTIDITDDAFTNVVAGRQRQLLVSAEHGIGVGDNVIFRAIDSRREVVTAVTDTWSPTRRGTHGVICLVLAVEQARAKT
;
A
#
# COMPACT_ATOMS: atom_id res chain seq x y z
N MET A 1 -20.11 -11.69 -3.44
CA MET A 1 -19.62 -11.37 -2.09
C MET A 1 -18.98 -10.00 -2.17
N ASN A 2 -19.44 -9.01 -1.40
CA ASN A 2 -18.92 -7.65 -1.43
C ASN A 2 -18.03 -7.45 -0.20
N GLN A 3 -16.71 -7.53 -0.39
CA GLN A 3 -15.72 -7.31 0.66
C GLN A 3 -15.22 -5.87 0.62
N ASN A 4 -15.98 -4.94 1.21
CA ASN A 4 -15.45 -3.65 1.65
C ASN A 4 -15.35 -3.68 3.17
N ASN A 5 -14.44 -4.50 3.69
CA ASN A 5 -14.20 -4.63 5.13
C ASN A 5 -13.09 -3.64 5.52
N PHE A 6 -13.48 -2.38 5.77
CA PHE A 6 -12.60 -1.39 6.37
C PHE A 6 -12.50 -1.67 7.88
N SER A 7 -11.54 -2.50 8.26
CA SER A 7 -11.18 -2.68 9.67
C SER A 7 -10.40 -1.47 10.18
N ALA A 8 -10.58 -1.10 11.45
CA ALA A 8 -9.79 -0.09 12.17
C ALA A 8 -8.28 -0.41 12.24
N SER A 9 -7.86 -1.58 11.76
CA SER A 9 -6.47 -2.06 11.72
C SER A 9 -5.80 -1.96 10.34
N THR A 10 -6.40 -1.24 9.37
CA THR A 10 -5.81 -1.09 8.03
C THR A 10 -4.46 -0.35 8.13
N PRO A 11 -3.31 -0.98 7.84
CA PRO A 11 -2.00 -0.37 8.03
C PRO A 11 -1.84 0.85 7.10
N THR A 12 -1.28 1.93 7.66
CA THR A 12 -0.94 3.15 6.90
C THR A 12 0.56 3.21 6.69
N ILE A 13 0.97 3.40 5.43
CA ILE A 13 2.36 3.44 5.00
C ILE A 13 2.62 4.81 4.39
N ASP A 14 3.56 5.53 4.99
CA ASP A 14 4.03 6.81 4.49
C ASP A 14 4.97 6.61 3.29
N ILE A 15 4.66 7.27 2.17
CA ILE A 15 5.43 7.24 0.94
C ILE A 15 5.66 8.66 0.41
N THR A 16 6.65 8.83 -0.48
CA THR A 16 6.87 10.11 -1.15
C THR A 16 5.72 10.43 -2.11
N ASP A 17 5.49 11.71 -2.40
CA ASP A 17 4.47 12.16 -3.34
C ASP A 17 4.68 11.63 -4.76
N ASP A 18 5.94 11.43 -5.18
CA ASP A 18 6.29 10.80 -6.45
C ASP A 18 5.87 9.33 -6.49
N ALA A 19 6.16 8.58 -5.42
CA ALA A 19 5.72 7.19 -5.29
C ALA A 19 4.19 7.12 -5.25
N PHE A 20 3.54 8.02 -4.51
CA PHE A 20 2.08 8.12 -4.46
C PHE A 20 1.48 8.34 -5.85
N THR A 21 2.04 9.29 -6.61
CA THR A 21 1.58 9.59 -7.97
C THR A 21 1.75 8.37 -8.88
N ASN A 22 2.84 7.62 -8.75
CA ASN A 22 3.07 6.40 -9.54
C ASN A 22 2.14 5.25 -9.14
N VAL A 23 1.81 5.12 -7.84
CA VAL A 23 0.86 4.13 -7.33
C VAL A 23 -0.55 4.43 -7.83
N VAL A 24 -1.01 5.68 -7.69
CA VAL A 24 -2.33 6.12 -8.18
C VAL A 24 -2.42 6.00 -9.71
N ALA A 25 -1.35 6.32 -10.44
CA ALA A 25 -1.31 6.16 -11.89
C ALA A 25 -1.14 4.69 -12.35
N GLY A 26 -1.04 3.72 -11.44
CA GLY A 26 -0.82 2.31 -11.74
C GLY A 26 0.52 1.99 -12.42
N ARG A 27 1.46 2.94 -12.42
CA ARG A 27 2.84 2.79 -12.94
C ARG A 27 3.73 2.05 -11.95
N GLN A 28 3.44 2.16 -10.66
CA GLN A 28 4.11 1.42 -9.60
C GLN A 28 3.10 0.55 -8.88
N ARG A 29 3.24 -0.76 -9.03
CA ARG A 29 2.36 -1.76 -8.41
C ARG A 29 3.05 -2.56 -7.31
N GLN A 30 4.36 -2.42 -7.19
CA GLN A 30 5.18 -3.14 -6.21
C GLN A 30 5.78 -2.13 -5.24
N LEU A 31 5.59 -2.39 -3.94
CA LEU A 31 6.10 -1.54 -2.86
C LEU A 31 6.77 -2.41 -1.82
N LEU A 32 7.98 -2.02 -1.42
CA LEU A 32 8.67 -2.63 -0.29
C LEU A 32 8.14 -1.99 1.00
N VAL A 33 7.56 -2.82 1.86
CA VAL A 33 6.99 -2.43 3.14
C VAL A 33 7.71 -3.17 4.26
N SER A 34 7.77 -2.58 5.47
CA SER A 34 8.36 -3.30 6.61
C SER A 34 7.51 -4.52 6.97
N ALA A 35 8.15 -5.66 7.24
CA ALA A 35 7.50 -6.90 7.64
C ALA A 35 6.69 -6.76 8.95
N GLU A 36 7.01 -5.76 9.77
CA GLU A 36 6.32 -5.46 11.03
C GLU A 36 4.84 -5.10 10.84
N HIS A 37 4.44 -4.67 9.64
CA HIS A 37 3.06 -4.34 9.32
C HIS A 37 2.15 -5.57 9.16
N GLY A 38 2.71 -6.79 9.11
CA GLY A 38 1.94 -8.03 9.07
C GLY A 38 1.00 -8.16 7.86
N ILE A 39 1.36 -7.56 6.73
CA ILE A 39 0.47 -7.42 5.55
C ILE A 39 0.38 -8.75 4.79
N GLY A 40 -0.84 -9.24 4.62
CA GLY A 40 -1.17 -10.43 3.84
C GLY A 40 -1.87 -10.12 2.51
N VAL A 41 -2.04 -11.17 1.70
CA VAL A 41 -2.86 -11.11 0.48
C VAL A 41 -4.32 -10.98 0.87
N GLY A 42 -5.03 -10.04 0.23
CA GLY A 42 -6.43 -9.71 0.52
C GLY A 42 -6.60 -8.56 1.52
N ASP A 43 -5.53 -8.14 2.19
CA ASP A 43 -5.57 -6.99 3.08
C ASP A 43 -5.64 -5.68 2.29
N ASN A 44 -6.27 -4.67 2.88
CA ASN A 44 -6.17 -3.30 2.41
C ASN A 44 -4.99 -2.60 3.09
N VAL A 45 -4.35 -1.69 2.38
CA VAL A 45 -3.26 -0.83 2.88
C VAL A 45 -3.54 0.61 2.46
N ILE A 46 -3.32 1.55 3.36
CA ILE A 46 -3.41 2.99 3.06
C ILE A 46 -2.01 3.49 2.74
N PHE A 47 -1.80 3.99 1.53
CA PHE A 47 -0.60 4.75 1.21
C PHE A 47 -0.86 6.23 1.41
N ARG A 48 -0.07 6.86 2.26
CA ARG A 48 -0.15 8.29 2.55
C ARG A 48 1.06 9.02 1.99
N ALA A 49 0.82 10.00 1.14
CA ALA A 49 1.84 10.93 0.68
C ALA A 49 2.28 11.83 1.86
N ILE A 50 3.57 11.84 2.17
CA ILE A 50 4.13 12.54 3.33
C ILE A 50 3.86 14.05 3.26
N ASP A 51 4.09 14.67 2.11
CA ASP A 51 4.03 16.14 1.98
C ASP A 51 2.60 16.61 1.73
N SER A 52 1.91 16.02 0.74
CA SER A 52 0.54 16.44 0.41
C SER A 52 -0.53 15.90 1.35
N ARG A 53 -0.19 14.96 2.25
CA ARG A 53 -1.14 14.26 3.16
C ARG A 53 -2.29 13.59 2.42
N ARG A 54 -2.11 13.29 1.14
CA ARG A 54 -3.09 12.55 0.32
C ARG A 54 -3.01 11.07 0.65
N GLU A 55 -4.15 10.41 0.64
CA GLU A 55 -4.25 9.00 0.97
C GLU A 55 -4.92 8.23 -0.17
N VAL A 56 -4.46 7.01 -0.39
CA VAL A 56 -5.08 6.04 -1.30
C VAL A 56 -5.13 4.69 -0.62
N VAL A 57 -6.30 4.08 -0.63
CA VAL A 57 -6.50 2.71 -0.15
C VAL A 57 -6.23 1.78 -1.31
N THR A 58 -5.42 0.75 -1.10
CA THR A 58 -5.14 -0.27 -2.12
C THR A 58 -5.29 -1.67 -1.54
N ALA A 59 -5.76 -2.61 -2.36
CA ALA A 59 -5.82 -4.01 -1.99
C ALA A 59 -4.50 -4.70 -2.36
N VAL A 60 -4.00 -5.52 -1.44
CA VAL A 60 -2.80 -6.33 -1.63
C VAL A 60 -3.20 -7.61 -2.35
N THR A 61 -2.66 -7.79 -3.55
CA THR A 61 -2.94 -8.97 -4.38
C THR A 61 -1.89 -10.05 -4.29
N ASP A 62 -0.67 -9.70 -3.87
CA ASP A 62 0.42 -10.66 -3.69
C ASP A 62 1.41 -10.12 -2.66
N THR A 63 2.07 -11.03 -1.94
CA THR A 63 3.15 -10.68 -1.02
C THR A 63 4.30 -11.66 -1.15
N TRP A 64 5.53 -11.15 -1.16
CA TRP A 64 6.71 -12.01 -1.07
C TRP A 64 7.82 -11.36 -0.25
N SER A 65 8.54 -12.19 0.49
CA SER A 65 9.71 -11.77 1.26
C SER A 65 10.97 -12.10 0.47
N PRO A 66 11.75 -11.11 -0.02
CA PRO A 66 13.01 -11.40 -0.69
C PRO A 66 13.97 -12.12 0.25
N THR A 67 14.44 -13.31 -0.13
CA THR A 67 15.29 -14.19 0.69
C THR A 67 16.74 -13.72 0.83
N ARG A 68 17.09 -12.50 0.37
CA ARG A 68 18.44 -11.96 0.53
C ARG A 68 18.68 -11.53 1.97
N ARG A 69 19.80 -11.98 2.55
CA ARG A 69 20.23 -11.64 3.92
C ARG A 69 20.20 -10.12 4.13
N GLY A 70 19.46 -9.67 5.14
CA GLY A 70 19.49 -8.29 5.62
C GLY A 70 18.26 -7.42 5.30
N THR A 71 17.31 -7.87 4.47
CA THR A 71 16.07 -7.13 4.20
C THR A 71 14.87 -7.72 4.92
N HIS A 72 14.44 -7.10 6.01
CA HIS A 72 13.20 -7.41 6.75
C HIS A 72 11.96 -6.75 6.10
N GLY A 73 11.91 -6.73 4.77
CA GLY A 73 10.82 -6.12 4.02
C GLY A 73 9.96 -7.19 3.35
N VAL A 74 8.66 -6.93 3.26
CA VAL A 74 7.73 -7.66 2.40
C VAL A 74 7.52 -6.80 1.16
N ILE A 75 7.58 -7.37 -0.03
CA ILE A 75 7.13 -6.64 -1.22
C ILE A 75 5.66 -6.99 -1.42
N CYS A 76 4.82 -5.95 -1.43
CA CYS A 76 3.40 -6.07 -1.70
C CYS A 76 3.14 -5.69 -3.17
N LEU A 77 2.45 -6.56 -3.88
CA LEU A 77 1.77 -6.20 -5.12
C LEU A 77 0.42 -5.60 -4.76
N VAL A 78 0.16 -4.38 -5.21
CA VAL A 78 -1.07 -3.67 -4.94
C VAL A 78 -1.80 -3.36 -6.25
N LEU A 79 -3.12 -3.50 -6.25
CA LEU A 79 -3.94 -2.94 -7.32
C LEU A 79 -4.00 -1.43 -7.14
N ALA A 80 -3.71 -0.69 -8.19
CA ALA A 80 -4.00 0.74 -8.24
C ALA A 80 -5.51 0.90 -8.16
N VAL A 81 -6.01 1.21 -6.97
CA VAL A 81 -7.43 1.49 -6.77
C VAL A 81 -7.66 2.98 -7.04
N GLU A 82 -8.67 3.27 -7.86
CA GLU A 82 -9.17 4.60 -8.25
C GLU A 82 -9.76 5.44 -7.10
N GLN A 83 -9.33 5.25 -5.84
CA GLN A 83 -9.81 6.04 -4.71
C GLN A 83 -8.72 6.91 -4.10
N ALA A 84 -8.10 7.78 -4.91
CA ALA A 84 -7.37 8.92 -4.39
C ALA A 84 -8.39 9.98 -3.92
N ARG A 85 -8.75 9.97 -2.64
CA ARG A 85 -9.54 11.07 -2.06
C ARG A 85 -8.59 12.22 -1.73
N ALA A 86 -8.74 13.34 -2.43
CA ALA A 86 -8.17 14.60 -1.98
C ALA A 86 -8.96 15.09 -0.75
N LYS A 87 -8.26 15.49 0.30
CA LYS A 87 -8.88 16.14 1.46
C LYS A 87 -9.15 17.59 1.08
N THR A 88 -10.42 17.98 1.04
CA THR A 88 -10.86 19.39 1.05
C THR A 88 -10.50 20.05 2.36
#